data_AF-A0A846CD50-F1
#
_entry.id   AF-A0A846CD50-F1
#
_cell.length_a   1.000
_cell.length_b   1.000
_cell.length_c   1.000
_cell.angle_alpha   90.00
_cell.angle_beta   90.00
_cell.angle_gamma   90.00
#
_symmetry.space_group_name_H-M   'P 1'
#
loop_
_entity.id
_entity.type
_entity.pdbx_description
1 polymer ?
#
loop_
_entity_poly.entity_id
_entity_poly.type
_entity_poly.pdbx_seq_one_letter_code
_entity_poly.pdbx_strand_id
1 'polypeptide(L)'
;MPENAGKKRMIKDFLQRIRKGEGFIEDIWIERDVRPLGTNDVLSENRSSCSANSLSGRPVSNITELLQDDIRQTFEEGYFTARFVTAVLGTGKTSLLTYLENLIIYEFDYKTNSVVIKIGLNKLEKIPIDSSYNFQVKFYCYILSKTFWELTRNPELSSVRDEAIQFLKDFDAEPGLLDKLNREKINQDNLESQFLTFFLNIRVDLAKLFLDLISQVNKIVPGFTFAYLIDELDSLTEFGNVEEDIQLIFKDLLKRIYDEYQSKIPLLIYLVGTSNRVRQIIEGNSVLESLIAENTIELYNCSEKEYKMIREKIDERFRGAYKGYKNFDLAWQEIQNIPLKKTKNLRVFYQDYTGEVLKIHEKYFQEAPEQKFEGDARGLVEAKCREQWDKYLKKKAYTLLTVDTTKSITGKKTGEKHALDCYIELLHNGEGVARGFGEAKNYELLSSHLRIFSEWLDDFEFNPYPLDNTHPDLAFIIAPSCPSLLEKKLKSKNIEFIQADKEKSTSTTEKVIYTESDTSSSITEKNIETKLTSSSHPTNSTAININTANEADLITAFKGTNVRKKTIQKLVKNRKSNPYKDLAPLVSDLKFSDNVKAKLEEKLDRGEICFSD
;
A
#
# COMPACT_ATOMS: atom_id res chain seq x y z
N MET A 1 34.38 11.89 -14.85
CA MET A 1 33.25 12.54 -15.56
C MET A 1 31.98 11.93 -15.00
N PRO A 2 30.97 12.68 -14.52
CA PRO A 2 29.78 12.05 -13.98
C PRO A 2 28.93 11.56 -15.15
N GLU A 3 28.79 10.24 -15.23
CA GLU A 3 27.97 9.54 -16.19
C GLU A 3 26.50 9.96 -16.08
N ASN A 4 25.87 10.01 -17.25
CA ASN A 4 24.49 10.34 -17.52
C ASN A 4 23.55 9.20 -17.06
N ALA A 5 23.62 8.83 -15.78
CA ALA A 5 22.67 7.92 -15.15
C ALA A 5 21.41 8.74 -14.87
N GLY A 6 20.37 8.56 -15.71
CA GLY A 6 19.14 9.36 -15.74
C GLY A 6 18.79 9.94 -14.37
N LYS A 7 18.94 11.26 -14.23
CA LYS A 7 18.55 11.99 -13.02
C LYS A 7 17.09 11.64 -12.76
N LYS A 8 16.82 10.78 -11.76
CA LYS A 8 15.48 10.32 -11.39
C LYS A 8 14.65 11.54 -10.96
N ARG A 9 14.04 12.25 -11.92
CA ARG A 9 13.19 13.44 -11.68
C ARG A 9 11.78 13.01 -11.23
N MET A 10 11.70 12.00 -10.37
CA MET A 10 10.45 11.33 -10.04
C MET A 10 9.50 12.23 -9.24
N ILE A 11 10.02 13.17 -8.45
CA ILE A 11 9.21 14.17 -7.72
C ILE A 11 8.40 15.08 -8.64
N LYS A 12 8.96 15.51 -9.78
CA LYS A 12 8.22 16.35 -10.74
C LYS A 12 7.07 15.56 -11.34
N ASP A 13 7.35 14.34 -11.80
CA ASP A 13 6.35 13.46 -12.38
C ASP A 13 5.26 13.10 -11.35
N PHE A 14 5.65 12.82 -10.10
CA PHE A 14 4.74 12.61 -8.98
C PHE A 14 3.81 13.80 -8.76
N LEU A 15 4.36 15.01 -8.59
CA LEU A 15 3.57 16.23 -8.37
C LEU A 15 2.63 16.51 -9.56
N GLN A 16 3.11 16.31 -10.79
CA GLN A 16 2.31 16.50 -12.00
C GLN A 16 1.18 15.47 -12.14
N ARG A 17 1.43 14.19 -11.82
CA ARG A 17 0.40 13.14 -11.85
C ARG A 17 -0.69 13.41 -10.82
N ILE A 18 -0.31 13.72 -9.58
CA ILE A 18 -1.28 14.08 -8.53
C ILE A 18 -2.09 15.30 -8.93
N ARG A 19 -1.44 16.34 -9.46
CA ARG A 19 -2.12 17.56 -9.91
C ARG A 19 -3.19 17.26 -10.96
N LYS A 20 -2.97 16.30 -11.85
CA LYS A 20 -3.95 15.86 -12.86
C LYS A 20 -5.06 14.97 -12.28
N GLY A 21 -4.87 14.43 -11.08
CA GLY A 21 -5.74 13.44 -10.46
C GLY A 21 -5.47 12.01 -10.93
N GLU A 22 -4.31 11.76 -11.54
CA GLU A 22 -3.90 10.43 -12.03
C GLU A 22 -3.13 9.67 -10.93
N GLY A 23 -3.36 8.36 -10.80
CA GLY A 23 -2.56 7.51 -9.90
C GLY A 23 -2.85 7.68 -8.40
N PHE A 24 -4.00 8.28 -8.06
CA PHE A 24 -4.36 8.65 -6.69
C PHE A 24 -4.24 7.51 -5.67
N ILE A 25 -4.66 6.30 -6.07
CA ILE A 25 -4.91 5.20 -5.13
C ILE A 25 -3.62 4.56 -4.61
N GLU A 26 -2.57 4.47 -5.43
CA GLU A 26 -1.30 3.88 -4.98
C GLU A 26 -0.38 4.95 -4.38
N ASP A 27 -0.49 6.20 -4.81
CA ASP A 27 0.47 7.25 -4.45
C ASP A 27 0.05 8.09 -3.23
N ILE A 28 -1.25 8.31 -3.04
CA ILE A 28 -1.78 9.26 -2.03
C ILE A 28 -3.13 8.83 -1.45
N TRP A 29 -3.46 7.54 -1.58
CA TRP A 29 -4.61 6.98 -0.86
C TRP A 29 -4.41 7.17 0.64
N ILE A 30 -5.48 7.66 1.25
CA ILE A 30 -5.59 7.84 2.68
C ILE A 30 -6.63 6.87 3.18
N GLU A 31 -6.27 6.15 4.25
CA GLU A 31 -7.18 5.20 4.87
C GLU A 31 -8.33 5.98 5.51
N ARG A 32 -9.53 5.83 4.94
CA ARG A 32 -10.72 6.53 5.42
C ARG A 32 -11.32 5.75 6.56
N ASP A 33 -11.54 6.44 7.67
CA ASP A 33 -12.29 5.90 8.79
C ASP A 33 -13.73 5.59 8.32
N VAL A 34 -14.22 4.39 8.62
CA VAL A 34 -15.58 3.93 8.34
C VAL A 34 -16.37 3.89 9.64
N ARG A 35 -17.58 4.47 9.63
CA ARG A 35 -18.52 4.37 10.74
C ARG A 35 -19.82 3.68 10.31
N PRO A 36 -20.56 3.05 11.25
CA PRO A 36 -21.86 2.47 10.96
C PRO A 36 -22.85 3.48 10.38
N LEU A 37 -23.74 3.02 9.51
CA LEU A 37 -24.80 3.86 8.95
C LEU A 37 -25.69 4.45 10.06
N GLY A 38 -26.17 5.67 9.86
CA GLY A 38 -27.04 6.36 10.82
C GLY A 38 -26.33 6.96 12.04
N THR A 39 -25.01 6.74 12.22
CA THR A 39 -24.20 7.45 13.24
C THR A 39 -23.85 8.88 12.79
N ASN A 40 -24.89 9.68 12.54
CA ASN A 40 -24.73 11.09 12.18
C ASN A 40 -24.44 11.92 13.42
N ASP A 41 -23.17 12.17 13.68
CA ASP A 41 -22.76 13.26 14.57
C ASP A 41 -22.86 14.57 13.76
N VAL A 42 -24.10 15.09 13.65
CA VAL A 42 -24.45 16.20 12.73
C VAL A 42 -23.69 17.49 13.05
N LEU A 43 -23.11 17.62 14.24
CA LEU A 43 -22.58 18.87 14.81
C LEU A 43 -21.07 18.91 15.09
N SER A 44 -20.30 17.86 14.83
CA SER A 44 -18.85 17.91 15.11
C SER A 44 -18.01 18.13 13.84
N GLU A 45 -16.95 18.94 13.97
CA GLU A 45 -15.90 19.12 12.94
C GLU A 45 -15.15 17.80 12.61
N ASN A 46 -15.52 16.70 13.27
CA ASN A 46 -15.05 15.34 13.13
C ASN A 46 -16.03 14.43 12.36
N ARG A 47 -16.73 14.95 11.34
CA ARG A 47 -17.50 14.07 10.44
C ARG A 47 -16.57 13.05 9.80
N SER A 48 -16.91 11.77 9.97
CA SER A 48 -16.25 10.69 9.24
C SER A 48 -16.49 10.87 7.75
N SER A 49 -15.47 10.62 6.95
CA SER A 49 -15.54 10.80 5.49
C SER A 49 -16.17 9.60 4.78
N CYS A 50 -16.52 8.55 5.53
CA CYS A 50 -17.21 7.37 5.06
C CYS A 50 -18.17 6.80 6.11
N SER A 51 -19.34 6.32 5.68
CA SER A 51 -20.19 5.44 6.49
C SER A 51 -20.61 4.20 5.70
N ALA A 52 -20.60 3.03 6.36
CA ALA A 52 -20.98 1.74 5.80
C ALA A 52 -21.12 0.71 6.93
N ASN A 53 -21.89 -0.36 6.67
CA ASN A 53 -21.96 -1.53 7.53
C ASN A 53 -21.15 -2.68 6.92
N SER A 54 -20.54 -3.53 7.75
CA SER A 54 -20.02 -4.83 7.28
C SER A 54 -21.20 -5.76 6.98
N LEU A 55 -21.16 -6.40 5.80
CA LEU A 55 -22.19 -7.36 5.38
C LEU A 55 -21.99 -8.75 6.00
N SER A 56 -20.79 -9.05 6.50
CA SER A 56 -20.52 -10.28 7.24
C SER A 56 -20.71 -10.15 8.76
N GLY A 57 -20.97 -8.92 9.25
CA GLY A 57 -21.07 -8.59 10.67
C GLY A 57 -19.71 -8.47 11.38
N ARG A 58 -18.59 -8.55 10.66
CA ARG A 58 -17.26 -8.33 11.23
C ARG A 58 -17.01 -6.86 11.56
N PRO A 59 -16.20 -6.56 12.58
CA PRO A 59 -15.82 -5.19 12.86
C PRO A 59 -14.97 -4.64 11.72
N VAL A 60 -15.37 -3.50 11.18
CA VAL A 60 -14.66 -2.73 10.16
C VAL A 60 -14.46 -1.32 10.66
N SER A 61 -13.23 -0.83 10.62
CA SER A 61 -12.84 0.50 11.10
C SER A 61 -12.49 1.45 9.96
N ASN A 62 -12.19 0.91 8.79
CA ASN A 62 -11.73 1.67 7.64
C ASN A 62 -12.16 1.05 6.31
N ILE A 63 -11.93 1.78 5.22
CA ILE A 63 -12.42 1.41 3.89
C ILE A 63 -11.70 0.16 3.36
N THR A 64 -10.41 -0.01 3.66
CA THR A 64 -9.67 -1.21 3.26
C THR A 64 -10.23 -2.46 3.94
N GLU A 65 -10.48 -2.42 5.24
CA GLU A 65 -11.11 -3.51 5.98
C GLU A 65 -12.50 -3.84 5.44
N LEU A 66 -13.31 -2.83 5.11
CA LEU A 66 -14.62 -3.02 4.51
C LEU A 66 -14.53 -3.76 3.16
N LEU A 67 -13.65 -3.32 2.26
CA LEU A 67 -13.49 -3.94 0.96
C LEU A 67 -12.91 -5.35 1.05
N GLN A 68 -11.97 -5.58 1.97
CA GLN A 68 -11.43 -6.93 2.22
C GLN A 68 -12.49 -7.86 2.79
N ASP A 69 -13.39 -7.35 3.63
CA ASP A 69 -14.52 -8.12 4.15
C ASP A 69 -15.49 -8.51 3.03
N ASP A 70 -15.81 -7.57 2.13
CA ASP A 70 -16.65 -7.82 0.96
C ASP A 70 -16.02 -8.83 -0.01
N ILE A 71 -14.71 -8.70 -0.29
CA ILE A 71 -13.96 -9.68 -1.09
C ILE A 71 -14.03 -11.06 -0.44
N ARG A 72 -13.73 -11.16 0.85
CA ARG A 72 -13.74 -12.43 1.58
C ARG A 72 -15.10 -13.11 1.55
N GLN A 73 -16.17 -12.36 1.79
CA GLN A 73 -17.54 -12.87 1.73
C GLN A 73 -17.91 -13.43 0.35
N THR A 74 -17.41 -12.82 -0.73
CA THR A 74 -17.69 -13.33 -2.09
C THR A 74 -16.72 -14.40 -2.57
N PHE A 75 -15.42 -14.14 -2.49
CA PHE A 75 -14.37 -14.97 -3.09
C PHE A 75 -14.08 -16.22 -2.24
N GLU A 76 -14.14 -16.11 -0.91
CA GLU A 76 -13.85 -17.25 -0.02
C GLU A 76 -15.13 -17.97 0.42
N GLU A 77 -16.19 -17.23 0.74
CA GLU A 77 -17.43 -17.82 1.28
C GLU A 77 -18.50 -18.09 0.21
N GLY A 78 -18.30 -17.60 -1.03
CA GLY A 78 -19.18 -17.84 -2.17
C GLY A 78 -20.54 -17.13 -2.08
N TYR A 79 -20.65 -16.06 -1.29
CA TYR A 79 -21.88 -15.29 -1.16
C TYR A 79 -21.95 -14.16 -2.18
N PHE A 80 -23.19 -13.86 -2.60
CA PHE A 80 -23.46 -12.66 -3.35
C PHE A 80 -23.25 -11.43 -2.47
N THR A 81 -22.48 -10.48 -2.99
CA THR A 81 -22.24 -9.19 -2.33
C THR A 81 -22.54 -8.06 -3.31
N ALA A 82 -23.42 -7.15 -2.90
CA ALA A 82 -23.70 -5.93 -3.64
C ALA A 82 -23.45 -4.71 -2.78
N ARG A 83 -22.86 -3.66 -3.37
CA ARG A 83 -22.69 -2.35 -2.73
C ARG A 83 -23.23 -1.23 -3.60
N PHE A 84 -23.97 -0.32 -2.97
CA PHE A 84 -24.43 0.92 -3.57
C PHE A 84 -23.62 2.07 -2.99
N VAL A 85 -22.73 2.65 -3.77
CA VAL A 85 -21.82 3.70 -3.30
C VAL A 85 -22.41 5.06 -3.63
N THR A 86 -22.86 5.77 -2.60
CA THR A 86 -23.30 7.15 -2.67
C THR A 86 -22.08 8.05 -2.46
N ALA A 87 -21.83 9.01 -3.35
CA ALA A 87 -20.65 9.85 -3.23
C ALA A 87 -20.94 11.33 -3.49
N VAL A 88 -20.41 12.22 -2.65
CA VAL A 88 -20.35 13.64 -3.00
C VAL A 88 -19.34 13.84 -4.14
N LEU A 89 -19.59 14.77 -5.06
CA LEU A 89 -18.73 15.01 -6.21
C LEU A 89 -17.27 15.23 -5.81
N GLY A 90 -16.37 14.44 -6.39
CA GLY A 90 -14.93 14.54 -6.16
C GLY A 90 -14.43 13.94 -4.83
N THR A 91 -15.23 13.10 -4.18
CA THR A 91 -14.83 12.35 -2.98
C THR A 91 -14.12 11.02 -3.28
N GLY A 92 -14.07 10.59 -4.54
CA GLY A 92 -13.24 9.46 -4.96
C GLY A 92 -13.98 8.15 -5.28
N LYS A 93 -15.26 8.18 -5.69
CA LYS A 93 -16.00 6.96 -6.09
C LYS A 93 -15.25 6.07 -7.10
N THR A 94 -14.67 6.67 -8.14
CA THR A 94 -13.90 5.95 -9.16
C THR A 94 -12.57 5.44 -8.59
N SER A 95 -12.00 6.18 -7.63
CA SER A 95 -10.82 5.74 -6.89
C SER A 95 -11.13 4.53 -6.02
N LEU A 96 -12.30 4.49 -5.37
CA LEU A 96 -12.76 3.33 -4.60
C LEU A 96 -12.88 2.07 -5.47
N LEU A 97 -13.54 2.18 -6.63
CA LEU A 97 -13.68 1.05 -7.56
C LEU A 97 -12.31 0.53 -8.04
N THR A 98 -11.42 1.44 -8.39
CA THR A 98 -10.07 1.05 -8.84
C THR A 98 -9.24 0.50 -7.69
N TYR A 99 -9.48 0.93 -6.44
CA TYR A 99 -8.86 0.35 -5.25
C TYR A 99 -9.33 -1.09 -5.03
N LEU A 100 -10.64 -1.34 -5.12
CA LEU A 100 -11.23 -2.67 -5.04
C LEU A 100 -10.70 -3.60 -6.14
N GLU A 101 -10.65 -3.15 -7.39
CA GLU A 101 -10.03 -3.92 -8.48
C GLU A 101 -8.58 -4.28 -8.14
N ASN A 102 -7.77 -3.31 -7.72
CA ASN A 102 -6.37 -3.54 -7.36
C ASN A 102 -6.22 -4.55 -6.21
N LEU A 103 -7.11 -4.53 -5.21
CA LEU A 103 -7.11 -5.51 -4.12
C LEU A 103 -7.37 -6.94 -4.62
N ILE A 104 -8.16 -7.10 -5.68
CA ILE A 104 -8.46 -8.39 -6.31
C ILE A 104 -7.30 -8.83 -7.21
N ILE A 105 -6.88 -8.00 -8.16
CA ILE A 105 -5.93 -8.40 -9.21
C ILE A 105 -4.48 -8.57 -8.71
N TYR A 106 -4.13 -8.02 -7.55
CA TYR A 106 -2.79 -8.20 -6.97
C TYR A 106 -2.68 -9.43 -6.08
N GLU A 107 -3.80 -10.10 -5.77
CA GLU A 107 -3.80 -11.40 -5.11
C GLU A 107 -3.83 -12.51 -6.18
N PHE A 108 -2.82 -13.38 -6.21
CA PHE A 108 -2.66 -14.34 -7.31
C PHE A 108 -3.87 -15.27 -7.42
N ASP A 109 -4.31 -15.83 -6.30
CA ASP A 109 -5.43 -16.78 -6.27
C ASP A 109 -6.73 -16.14 -6.74
N TYR A 110 -6.98 -14.88 -6.39
CA TYR A 110 -8.17 -14.15 -6.85
C TYR A 110 -8.06 -13.80 -8.33
N LYS A 111 -6.89 -13.33 -8.76
CA LYS A 111 -6.65 -12.95 -10.15
C LYS A 111 -6.89 -14.12 -11.12
N THR A 112 -6.45 -15.34 -10.78
CA THR A 112 -6.63 -16.51 -11.65
C THR A 112 -8.00 -17.18 -11.53
N ASN A 113 -8.73 -16.93 -10.45
CA ASN A 113 -10.05 -17.51 -10.18
C ASN A 113 -11.18 -16.47 -10.15
N SER A 114 -11.02 -15.37 -10.88
CA SER A 114 -12.11 -14.41 -11.02
C SER A 114 -12.04 -13.64 -12.33
N VAL A 115 -13.18 -13.07 -12.71
CA VAL A 115 -13.25 -12.07 -13.78
C VAL A 115 -13.74 -10.75 -13.19
N VAL A 116 -12.92 -9.69 -13.33
CA VAL A 116 -13.26 -8.34 -12.86
C VAL A 116 -13.58 -7.46 -14.07
N ILE A 117 -14.81 -6.94 -14.11
CA ILE A 117 -15.35 -6.23 -15.27
C ILE A 117 -15.76 -4.82 -14.85
N LYS A 118 -15.12 -3.81 -15.46
CA LYS A 118 -15.50 -2.40 -15.31
C LYS A 118 -16.55 -2.01 -16.33
N ILE A 119 -17.67 -1.49 -15.82
CA ILE A 119 -18.83 -1.07 -16.61
C ILE A 119 -19.00 0.44 -16.44
N GLY A 120 -18.86 1.19 -17.53
CA GLY A 120 -19.30 2.59 -17.60
C GLY A 120 -20.70 2.67 -18.18
N LEU A 121 -21.68 3.11 -17.40
CA LEU A 121 -23.09 3.13 -17.81
C LEU A 121 -23.37 4.11 -18.96
N ASN A 122 -22.57 5.18 -19.10
CA ASN A 122 -22.70 6.12 -20.22
C ASN A 122 -22.57 5.47 -21.61
N LYS A 123 -21.97 4.27 -21.68
CA LYS A 123 -21.84 3.55 -22.96
C LYS A 123 -23.15 2.95 -23.43
N LEU A 124 -24.12 2.75 -22.52
CA LEU A 124 -25.45 2.26 -22.88
C LEU A 124 -26.20 3.22 -23.81
N GLU A 125 -25.95 4.53 -23.70
CA GLU A 125 -26.52 5.56 -24.60
C GLU A 125 -26.05 5.38 -26.05
N LYS A 126 -24.80 4.93 -26.22
CA LYS A 126 -24.15 4.78 -27.52
C LYS A 126 -24.51 3.49 -28.23
N ILE A 127 -25.21 2.58 -27.56
CA ILE A 127 -25.62 1.31 -28.13
C ILE A 127 -26.83 1.58 -29.05
N PRO A 128 -26.66 1.46 -30.39
CA PRO A 128 -27.71 1.76 -31.36
C PRO A 128 -28.68 0.59 -31.36
N ILE A 129 -29.70 0.69 -30.51
CA ILE A 129 -30.78 -0.28 -30.48
C ILE A 129 -32.06 0.43 -30.91
N ASP A 130 -32.88 -0.28 -31.69
CA ASP A 130 -34.22 0.11 -32.06
C ASP A 130 -35.02 0.60 -30.83
N SER A 131 -35.90 1.57 -31.00
CA SER A 131 -36.65 2.21 -29.90
C SER A 131 -37.58 1.23 -29.14
N SER A 132 -37.68 -0.01 -29.63
CA SER A 132 -38.42 -1.14 -29.07
C SER A 132 -37.76 -1.82 -27.87
N TYR A 133 -36.45 -1.65 -27.64
CA TYR A 133 -35.76 -2.30 -26.50
C TYR A 133 -35.62 -1.38 -25.29
N ASN A 134 -36.09 -1.86 -24.14
CA ASN A 134 -36.01 -1.15 -22.87
C ASN A 134 -34.58 -1.17 -22.27
N PHE A 135 -34.36 -0.34 -21.26
CA PHE A 135 -33.05 -0.18 -20.60
C PHE A 135 -32.51 -1.50 -20.05
N GLN A 136 -33.37 -2.36 -19.49
CA GLN A 136 -33.00 -3.67 -18.96
C GLN A 136 -32.31 -4.56 -20.00
N VAL A 137 -32.82 -4.63 -21.23
CA VAL A 137 -32.17 -5.39 -22.30
C VAL A 137 -30.80 -4.80 -22.62
N LYS A 138 -30.69 -3.46 -22.74
CA LYS A 138 -29.39 -2.81 -23.01
C LYS A 138 -28.37 -3.13 -21.93
N PHE A 139 -28.78 -3.07 -20.67
CA PHE A 139 -27.93 -3.33 -19.51
C PHE A 139 -27.37 -4.75 -19.52
N TYR A 140 -28.23 -5.77 -19.61
CA TYR A 140 -27.77 -7.17 -19.60
C TYR A 140 -26.97 -7.54 -20.84
N CYS A 141 -27.37 -7.08 -22.04
CA CYS A 141 -26.58 -7.34 -23.25
C CYS A 141 -25.18 -6.73 -23.16
N TYR A 142 -25.05 -5.52 -22.61
CA TYR A 142 -23.74 -4.89 -22.43
C TYR A 142 -22.87 -5.64 -21.42
N ILE A 143 -23.43 -6.02 -20.27
CA ILE A 143 -22.72 -6.82 -19.25
C ILE A 143 -22.28 -8.17 -19.81
N LEU A 144 -23.17 -8.90 -20.47
CA LEU A 144 -22.86 -10.20 -21.07
C LEU A 144 -21.79 -10.06 -22.14
N SER A 145 -21.89 -9.06 -23.02
CA SER A 145 -20.90 -8.82 -24.07
C SER A 145 -19.50 -8.57 -23.50
N LYS A 146 -19.40 -7.74 -22.45
CA LYS A 146 -18.14 -7.52 -21.73
C LYS A 146 -17.64 -8.78 -21.04
N THR A 147 -18.53 -9.55 -20.44
CA THR A 147 -18.18 -10.79 -19.73
C THR A 147 -17.60 -11.83 -20.69
N PHE A 148 -18.27 -12.12 -21.79
CA PHE A 148 -17.76 -13.08 -22.78
C PHE A 148 -16.50 -12.60 -23.47
N TRP A 149 -16.34 -11.30 -23.69
CA TRP A 149 -15.07 -10.76 -24.18
C TRP A 149 -13.92 -11.12 -23.24
N GLU A 150 -14.05 -10.85 -21.93
CA GLU A 150 -13.00 -11.16 -20.96
C GLU A 150 -12.76 -12.68 -20.83
N LEU A 151 -13.81 -13.48 -20.65
CA LEU A 151 -13.70 -14.94 -20.49
C LEU A 151 -13.06 -15.64 -21.70
N THR A 152 -13.27 -15.11 -22.91
CA THR A 152 -12.76 -15.75 -24.14
C THR A 152 -11.39 -15.24 -24.59
N ARG A 153 -10.93 -14.09 -24.07
CA ARG A 153 -9.69 -13.44 -24.52
C ARG A 153 -8.62 -13.29 -23.46
N ASN A 154 -8.98 -13.22 -22.19
CA ASN A 154 -7.99 -13.07 -21.14
C ASN A 154 -7.20 -14.38 -20.97
N PRO A 155 -5.88 -14.40 -21.24
CA PRO A 155 -5.06 -15.62 -21.12
C PRO A 155 -5.04 -16.19 -19.69
N GLU A 156 -5.23 -15.32 -18.69
CA GLU A 156 -5.24 -15.68 -17.28
C GLU A 156 -6.50 -16.47 -16.90
N LEU A 157 -7.55 -16.42 -17.74
CA LEU A 157 -8.83 -17.10 -17.55
C LEU A 157 -8.97 -18.34 -18.45
N SER A 158 -7.85 -18.89 -18.91
CA SER A 158 -7.83 -20.07 -19.78
C SER A 158 -8.54 -21.29 -19.18
N SER A 159 -8.64 -21.39 -17.85
CA SER A 159 -9.36 -22.47 -17.14
C SER A 159 -10.88 -22.49 -17.37
N VAL A 160 -11.48 -21.34 -17.70
CA VAL A 160 -12.93 -21.19 -17.89
C VAL A 160 -13.32 -20.84 -19.33
N ARG A 161 -12.33 -20.64 -20.21
CA ARG A 161 -12.54 -20.22 -21.60
C ARG A 161 -13.39 -21.20 -22.40
N ASP A 162 -13.06 -22.48 -22.31
CA ASP A 162 -13.75 -23.52 -23.09
C ASP A 162 -15.21 -23.66 -22.64
N GLU A 163 -15.47 -23.52 -21.35
CA GLU A 163 -16.83 -23.51 -20.79
C GLU A 163 -17.63 -22.30 -21.28
N ALA A 164 -17.03 -21.10 -21.28
CA ALA A 164 -17.68 -19.91 -21.82
C ALA A 164 -18.01 -20.07 -23.32
N ILE A 165 -17.13 -20.70 -24.10
CA ILE A 165 -17.38 -21.00 -25.52
C ILE A 165 -18.50 -22.03 -25.67
N GLN A 166 -18.53 -23.06 -24.83
CA GLN A 166 -19.58 -24.06 -24.85
C GLN A 166 -20.94 -23.46 -24.49
N PHE A 167 -20.98 -22.59 -23.47
CA PHE A 167 -22.17 -21.83 -23.10
C PHE A 167 -22.73 -21.08 -24.31
N LEU A 168 -21.90 -20.37 -25.08
CA LEU A 168 -22.35 -19.66 -26.28
C LEU A 168 -22.93 -20.59 -27.35
N LYS A 169 -22.34 -21.79 -27.52
CA LYS A 169 -22.85 -22.79 -28.48
C LYS A 169 -24.23 -23.31 -28.10
N ASP A 170 -24.48 -23.52 -26.80
CA ASP A 170 -25.76 -24.00 -26.29
C ASP A 170 -26.92 -23.01 -26.57
N PHE A 171 -26.57 -21.76 -26.90
CA PHE A 171 -27.49 -20.70 -27.28
C PHE A 171 -27.40 -20.32 -28.77
N ASP A 172 -26.97 -21.25 -29.63
CA ASP A 172 -26.92 -21.13 -31.09
C ASP A 172 -26.11 -19.92 -31.59
N ALA A 173 -25.01 -19.57 -30.92
CA ALA A 173 -24.10 -18.53 -31.41
C ALA A 173 -23.61 -18.85 -32.83
N GLU A 174 -23.71 -17.87 -33.73
CA GLU A 174 -23.39 -18.07 -35.14
C GLU A 174 -21.95 -18.62 -35.32
N PRO A 175 -21.74 -19.60 -36.23
CA PRO A 175 -20.42 -20.15 -36.49
C PRO A 175 -19.36 -19.08 -36.78
N GLY A 176 -19.74 -17.99 -37.45
CA GLY A 176 -18.85 -16.86 -37.73
C GLY A 176 -18.38 -16.09 -36.49
N LEU A 177 -19.16 -16.04 -35.40
CA LEU A 177 -18.73 -15.47 -34.12
C LEU A 177 -17.76 -16.43 -33.43
N LEU A 178 -18.09 -17.72 -33.39
CA LEU A 178 -17.26 -18.76 -32.76
C LEU A 178 -15.91 -18.94 -33.46
N ASP A 179 -15.89 -18.97 -34.80
CA ASP A 179 -14.68 -19.09 -35.60
C ASP A 179 -13.70 -17.93 -35.39
N LYS A 180 -14.23 -16.74 -35.06
CA LYS A 180 -13.45 -15.54 -34.75
C LYS A 180 -12.80 -15.62 -33.36
N LEU A 181 -13.39 -16.32 -32.40
CA LEU A 181 -12.78 -16.54 -31.07
C LEU A 181 -11.47 -17.32 -31.15
N ASN A 182 -11.30 -18.14 -32.19
CA ASN A 182 -10.09 -18.91 -32.45
C ASN A 182 -9.00 -18.12 -33.20
N ARG A 183 -9.25 -16.86 -33.61
CA ARG A 183 -8.26 -16.03 -34.31
C ARG A 183 -7.45 -15.17 -33.33
N GLU A 184 -6.12 -15.24 -33.44
CA GLU A 184 -5.16 -14.52 -32.58
C GLU A 184 -5.27 -12.98 -32.67
N LYS A 185 -5.74 -12.43 -33.80
CA LYS A 185 -5.83 -10.97 -34.01
C LYS A 185 -7.25 -10.56 -34.40
N ILE A 186 -8.00 -10.01 -33.46
CA ILE A 186 -9.25 -9.28 -33.74
C ILE A 186 -9.21 -7.95 -32.99
N ASN A 187 -9.64 -6.89 -33.65
CA ASN A 187 -9.82 -5.57 -33.04
C ASN A 187 -10.93 -5.63 -31.96
N GLN A 188 -10.65 -5.13 -30.76
CA GLN A 188 -11.52 -5.15 -29.58
C GLN A 188 -12.95 -4.67 -29.89
N ASP A 189 -13.08 -3.54 -30.59
CA ASP A 189 -14.38 -2.92 -30.90
C ASP A 189 -15.25 -3.81 -31.81
N ASN A 190 -14.63 -4.65 -32.65
CA ASN A 190 -15.35 -5.49 -33.61
C ASN A 190 -15.98 -6.73 -32.95
N LEU A 191 -15.37 -7.28 -31.89
CA LEU A 191 -15.89 -8.50 -31.26
C LEU A 191 -16.95 -8.18 -30.20
N GLU A 192 -16.74 -7.14 -29.40
CA GLU A 192 -17.74 -6.68 -28.42
C GLU A 192 -19.08 -6.33 -29.10
N SER A 193 -19.02 -5.65 -30.26
CA SER A 193 -20.20 -5.32 -31.06
C SER A 193 -20.92 -6.56 -31.60
N GLN A 194 -20.20 -7.65 -31.87
CA GLN A 194 -20.79 -8.90 -32.33
C GLN A 194 -21.45 -9.66 -31.19
N PHE A 195 -20.84 -9.72 -30.00
CA PHE A 195 -21.51 -10.26 -28.81
C PHE A 195 -22.79 -9.48 -28.51
N LEU A 196 -22.72 -8.15 -28.61
CA LEU A 196 -23.88 -7.30 -28.41
C LEU A 196 -25.00 -7.63 -29.39
N THR A 197 -24.68 -7.79 -30.67
CA THR A 197 -25.64 -8.19 -31.71
C THR A 197 -26.23 -9.58 -31.44
N PHE A 198 -25.40 -10.53 -31.00
CA PHE A 198 -25.85 -11.87 -30.63
C PHE A 198 -26.87 -11.82 -29.47
N PHE A 199 -26.53 -11.16 -28.36
CA PHE A 199 -27.43 -11.06 -27.19
C PHE A 199 -28.68 -10.22 -27.44
N LEU A 200 -28.69 -9.36 -28.46
CA LEU A 200 -29.90 -8.66 -28.87
C LEU A 200 -30.87 -9.56 -29.66
N ASN A 201 -30.33 -10.53 -30.41
CA ASN A 201 -31.14 -11.40 -31.26
C ASN A 201 -31.65 -12.66 -30.54
N ILE A 202 -31.03 -13.02 -29.41
CA ILE A 202 -31.45 -14.17 -28.62
C ILE A 202 -32.75 -13.89 -27.88
N ARG A 203 -33.71 -14.82 -27.94
CA ARG A 203 -35.03 -14.71 -27.31
C ARG A 203 -35.08 -15.45 -25.99
N VAL A 204 -34.30 -15.01 -25.01
CA VAL A 204 -34.24 -15.61 -23.67
C VAL A 204 -34.35 -14.55 -22.58
N ASP A 205 -34.61 -14.99 -21.35
CA ASP A 205 -34.51 -14.15 -20.16
C ASP A 205 -33.03 -13.85 -19.88
N LEU A 206 -32.59 -12.64 -20.19
CA LEU A 206 -31.18 -12.22 -20.08
C LEU A 206 -30.69 -12.18 -18.62
N ALA A 207 -31.57 -11.89 -17.65
CA ALA A 207 -31.21 -11.90 -16.24
C ALA A 207 -30.93 -13.34 -15.77
N LYS A 208 -31.77 -14.27 -16.22
CA LYS A 208 -31.54 -15.70 -15.99
C LYS A 208 -30.28 -16.20 -16.69
N LEU A 209 -30.08 -15.84 -17.96
CA LEU A 209 -28.89 -16.21 -18.73
C LEU A 209 -27.60 -15.75 -18.03
N PHE A 210 -27.61 -14.54 -17.46
CA PHE A 210 -26.51 -14.00 -16.68
C PHE A 210 -26.17 -14.84 -15.44
N LEU A 211 -27.18 -15.23 -14.65
CA LEU A 211 -26.97 -16.08 -13.47
C LEU A 211 -26.60 -17.53 -13.85
N ASP A 212 -27.20 -18.06 -14.93
CA ASP A 212 -26.89 -19.39 -15.45
C ASP A 212 -25.43 -19.49 -15.88
N LEU A 213 -24.86 -18.46 -16.52
CA LEU A 213 -23.44 -18.40 -16.86
C LEU A 213 -22.55 -18.53 -15.62
N ILE A 214 -22.82 -17.72 -14.59
CA ILE A 214 -22.04 -17.74 -13.35
C ILE A 214 -22.12 -19.12 -12.69
N SER A 215 -23.33 -19.69 -12.63
CA SER A 215 -23.58 -21.01 -12.07
C SER A 215 -22.86 -22.12 -12.84
N GLN A 216 -22.85 -22.08 -14.18
CA GLN A 216 -22.16 -23.07 -15.01
C GLN A 216 -20.64 -22.99 -14.84
N VAL A 217 -20.06 -21.79 -14.90
CA VAL A 217 -18.62 -21.61 -14.69
C VAL A 217 -18.21 -22.08 -13.28
N ASN A 218 -18.99 -21.75 -12.25
CA ASN A 218 -18.72 -22.17 -10.87
C ASN A 218 -18.86 -23.68 -10.65
N LYS A 219 -19.60 -24.42 -11.49
CA LYS A 219 -19.64 -25.90 -11.45
C LYS A 219 -18.35 -26.52 -11.96
N ILE A 220 -17.71 -25.89 -12.94
CA ILE A 220 -16.46 -26.38 -13.55
C ILE A 220 -15.26 -25.96 -12.72
N VAL A 221 -15.23 -24.71 -12.29
CA VAL A 221 -14.19 -24.13 -11.44
C VAL A 221 -14.84 -23.61 -10.15
N PRO A 222 -14.98 -24.46 -9.12
CA PRO A 222 -15.56 -24.07 -7.85
C PRO A 222 -14.84 -22.87 -7.23
N GLY A 223 -15.60 -21.85 -6.85
CA GLY A 223 -15.08 -20.60 -6.29
C GLY A 223 -14.73 -19.54 -7.34
N PHE A 224 -14.91 -19.82 -8.64
CA PHE A 224 -14.69 -18.82 -9.66
C PHE A 224 -15.66 -17.65 -9.49
N THR A 225 -15.12 -16.45 -9.30
CA THR A 225 -15.89 -15.29 -8.87
C THR A 225 -16.07 -14.26 -10.00
N PHE A 226 -17.28 -13.72 -10.13
CA PHE A 226 -17.57 -12.63 -11.07
C PHE A 226 -17.68 -11.31 -10.31
N ALA A 227 -16.90 -10.30 -10.68
CA ALA A 227 -16.91 -8.99 -10.04
C ALA A 227 -17.24 -7.88 -11.05
N TYR A 228 -18.33 -7.17 -10.82
CA TYR A 228 -18.80 -6.07 -11.67
C TYR A 228 -18.66 -4.73 -10.95
N LEU A 229 -17.82 -3.85 -11.51
CA LEU A 229 -17.53 -2.52 -10.99
C LEU A 229 -18.19 -1.49 -11.90
N ILE A 230 -19.37 -1.02 -11.52
CA ILE A 230 -20.28 -0.21 -12.32
C ILE A 230 -20.18 1.27 -11.91
N ASP A 231 -19.77 2.13 -12.83
CA ASP A 231 -19.62 3.58 -12.65
C ASP A 231 -20.49 4.36 -13.66
N GLU A 232 -20.45 5.69 -13.57
CA GLU A 232 -21.09 6.65 -14.46
C GLU A 232 -22.62 6.60 -14.45
N LEU A 233 -23.21 6.16 -13.33
CA LEU A 233 -24.64 6.28 -13.08
C LEU A 233 -25.15 7.72 -13.27
N ASP A 234 -24.33 8.70 -12.89
CA ASP A 234 -24.62 10.13 -13.00
C ASP A 234 -24.70 10.65 -14.44
N SER A 235 -24.15 9.89 -15.38
CA SER A 235 -24.09 10.28 -16.79
C SER A 235 -25.34 9.88 -17.58
N LEU A 236 -26.24 9.08 -17.00
CA LEU A 236 -27.45 8.58 -17.67
C LEU A 236 -28.58 9.61 -17.79
N THR A 237 -28.25 10.90 -17.91
CA THR A 237 -29.25 11.98 -17.85
C THR A 237 -30.21 12.01 -19.04
N GLU A 238 -29.91 11.31 -20.14
CA GLU A 238 -30.68 11.33 -21.38
C GLU A 238 -31.74 10.22 -21.48
N PHE A 239 -31.66 9.20 -20.62
CA PHE A 239 -32.69 8.17 -20.54
C PHE A 239 -33.82 8.66 -19.59
N GLY A 240 -35.07 8.64 -20.05
CA GLY A 240 -36.22 8.87 -19.16
C GLY A 240 -36.42 7.66 -18.23
N ASN A 241 -36.73 7.89 -16.95
CA ASN A 241 -37.02 6.87 -15.93
C ASN A 241 -35.89 5.86 -15.62
N VAL A 242 -34.62 6.24 -15.81
CA VAL A 242 -33.44 5.39 -15.51
C VAL A 242 -33.46 4.83 -14.10
N GLU A 243 -33.83 5.65 -13.11
CA GLU A 243 -33.86 5.24 -11.72
C GLU A 243 -34.84 4.07 -11.52
N GLU A 244 -36.02 4.15 -12.13
CA GLU A 244 -37.04 3.09 -12.06
C GLU A 244 -36.55 1.81 -12.76
N ASP A 245 -35.93 1.93 -13.92
CA ASP A 245 -35.38 0.78 -14.65
C ASP A 245 -34.27 0.08 -13.86
N ILE A 246 -33.36 0.85 -13.25
CA ILE A 246 -32.30 0.29 -12.39
C ILE A 246 -32.90 -0.35 -11.14
N GLN A 247 -33.88 0.28 -10.52
CA GLN A 247 -34.60 -0.30 -9.38
C GLN A 247 -35.21 -1.66 -9.74
N LEU A 248 -35.85 -1.77 -10.92
CA LEU A 248 -36.45 -3.01 -11.39
C LEU A 248 -35.39 -4.09 -11.65
N ILE A 249 -34.28 -3.74 -12.32
CA ILE A 249 -33.16 -4.65 -12.58
C ILE A 249 -32.62 -5.25 -11.28
N PHE A 250 -32.26 -4.41 -10.32
CA PHE A 250 -31.64 -4.88 -9.08
C PHE A 250 -32.65 -5.59 -8.18
N LYS A 251 -33.92 -5.16 -8.15
CA LYS A 251 -34.97 -5.88 -7.43
C LYS A 251 -35.18 -7.29 -7.97
N ASP A 252 -35.27 -7.45 -9.29
CA ASP A 252 -35.42 -8.76 -9.94
C ASP A 252 -34.20 -9.64 -9.68
N LEU A 253 -32.99 -9.08 -9.85
CA LEU A 253 -31.73 -9.78 -9.61
C LEU A 253 -31.62 -10.28 -8.15
N LEU A 254 -31.85 -9.40 -7.17
CA LEU A 254 -31.78 -9.73 -5.74
C LEU A 254 -32.77 -10.83 -5.39
N LYS A 255 -34.00 -10.73 -5.90
CA LYS A 255 -35.04 -11.71 -5.65
C LYS A 255 -34.65 -13.08 -6.21
N ARG A 256 -34.17 -13.15 -7.45
CA ARG A 256 -33.73 -14.42 -8.07
C ARG A 256 -32.55 -15.03 -7.34
N ILE A 257 -31.56 -14.24 -6.95
CA ILE A 257 -30.42 -14.71 -6.17
C ILE A 257 -30.86 -15.30 -4.83
N TYR A 258 -31.83 -14.67 -4.16
CA TYR A 258 -32.37 -15.19 -2.92
C TYR A 258 -33.19 -16.48 -3.14
N ASP A 259 -34.14 -16.45 -4.08
CA ASP A 259 -35.09 -17.54 -4.32
C ASP A 259 -34.41 -18.79 -4.92
N GLU A 260 -33.50 -18.62 -5.88
CA GLU A 260 -32.89 -19.72 -6.64
C GLU A 260 -31.54 -20.18 -6.04
N TYR A 261 -30.78 -19.27 -5.44
CA TYR A 261 -29.40 -19.54 -4.99
C TYR A 261 -29.22 -19.39 -3.48
N GLN A 262 -30.23 -18.96 -2.71
CA GLN A 262 -30.10 -18.67 -1.26
C GLN A 262 -28.91 -17.75 -0.96
N SER A 263 -28.66 -16.79 -1.85
CA SER A 263 -27.49 -15.88 -1.82
C SER A 263 -26.12 -16.56 -1.97
N LYS A 264 -26.05 -17.87 -2.22
CA LYS A 264 -24.82 -18.65 -2.43
C LYS A 264 -24.42 -18.67 -3.91
N ILE A 265 -24.00 -17.52 -4.42
CA ILE A 265 -23.43 -17.36 -5.75
C ILE A 265 -22.21 -16.41 -5.68
N PRO A 266 -21.04 -16.78 -6.23
CA PRO A 266 -19.80 -15.99 -6.14
C PRO A 266 -19.85 -14.79 -7.10
N LEU A 267 -20.64 -13.79 -6.72
CA LEU A 267 -20.91 -12.59 -7.51
C LEU A 267 -20.75 -11.33 -6.64
N LEU A 268 -19.88 -10.43 -7.07
CA LEU A 268 -19.63 -9.11 -6.45
C LEU A 268 -20.13 -8.02 -7.39
N ILE A 269 -20.98 -7.10 -6.91
CA ILE A 269 -21.43 -5.94 -7.69
C ILE A 269 -21.24 -4.65 -6.89
N TYR A 270 -20.51 -3.69 -7.45
CA TYR A 270 -20.47 -2.32 -6.93
C TYR A 270 -21.12 -1.40 -7.95
N LEU A 271 -22.19 -0.72 -7.56
CA LEU A 271 -22.80 0.37 -8.33
C LEU A 271 -22.47 1.70 -7.67
N VAL A 272 -21.84 2.62 -8.40
CA VAL A 272 -21.40 3.91 -7.84
C VAL A 272 -22.01 5.09 -8.59
N GLY A 273 -22.35 6.13 -7.85
CA GLY A 273 -22.86 7.39 -8.40
C GLY A 273 -22.85 8.53 -7.37
N THR A 274 -23.38 9.68 -7.76
CA THR A 274 -23.58 10.81 -6.86
C THR A 274 -24.61 10.48 -5.80
N SER A 275 -24.46 11.12 -4.64
CA SER A 275 -25.38 10.93 -3.52
C SER A 275 -26.84 11.13 -3.92
N ASN A 276 -27.15 12.11 -4.78
CA ASN A 276 -28.52 12.37 -5.20
C ASN A 276 -29.09 11.22 -6.05
N ARG A 277 -28.35 10.75 -7.06
CA ARG A 277 -28.83 9.69 -7.97
C ARG A 277 -28.97 8.35 -7.27
N VAL A 278 -27.97 7.95 -6.49
CA VAL A 278 -28.00 6.66 -5.79
C VAL A 278 -29.11 6.65 -4.72
N ARG A 279 -29.29 7.75 -3.97
CA ARG A 279 -30.40 7.84 -3.01
C ARG A 279 -31.76 7.79 -3.68
N GLN A 280 -31.95 8.45 -4.83
CA GLN A 280 -33.20 8.34 -5.59
C GLN A 280 -33.51 6.89 -6.00
N ILE A 281 -32.49 6.09 -6.35
CA ILE A 281 -32.65 4.68 -6.67
C ILE A 281 -33.06 3.89 -5.41
N ILE A 282 -32.36 4.10 -4.28
CA ILE A 282 -32.61 3.36 -3.04
C ILE A 282 -33.96 3.76 -2.42
N GLU A 283 -34.15 5.04 -2.13
CA GLU A 283 -35.31 5.61 -1.41
C GLU A 283 -36.57 5.70 -2.29
N GLY A 284 -36.41 5.69 -3.62
CA GLY A 284 -37.54 5.74 -4.56
C GLY A 284 -38.39 4.47 -4.57
N ASN A 285 -37.93 3.38 -3.94
CA ASN A 285 -38.67 2.12 -3.86
C ASN A 285 -38.47 1.47 -2.48
N SER A 286 -39.49 1.54 -1.63
CA SER A 286 -39.42 1.04 -0.24
C SER A 286 -39.06 -0.44 -0.12
N VAL A 287 -39.43 -1.25 -1.11
CA VAL A 287 -39.04 -2.67 -1.14
C VAL A 287 -37.55 -2.79 -1.40
N LEU A 288 -37.03 -2.07 -2.40
CA LEU A 288 -35.60 -2.08 -2.68
C LEU A 288 -34.82 -1.50 -1.50
N GLU A 289 -35.24 -0.37 -0.95
CA GLU A 289 -34.66 0.24 0.25
C GLU A 289 -34.50 -0.79 1.38
N SER A 290 -35.56 -1.54 1.70
CA SER A 290 -35.52 -2.57 2.73
C SER A 290 -34.52 -3.71 2.45
N LEU A 291 -34.19 -3.95 1.18
CA LEU A 291 -33.26 -5.01 0.76
C LEU A 291 -31.80 -4.54 0.69
N ILE A 292 -31.55 -3.25 0.42
CA ILE A 292 -30.19 -2.75 0.12
C ILE A 292 -29.73 -1.59 1.01
N ALA A 293 -30.54 -1.11 1.96
CA ALA A 293 -30.13 0.00 2.84
C ALA A 293 -28.79 -0.29 3.54
N GLU A 294 -28.62 -1.49 4.09
CA GLU A 294 -27.39 -1.91 4.77
C GLU A 294 -26.20 -2.14 3.81
N ASN A 295 -26.48 -2.27 2.51
CA ASN A 295 -25.49 -2.47 1.45
C ASN A 295 -24.89 -1.14 0.95
N THR A 296 -25.27 -0.01 1.57
CA THR A 296 -24.84 1.32 1.14
C THR A 296 -23.47 1.68 1.71
N ILE A 297 -22.64 2.30 0.87
CA ILE A 297 -21.41 3.00 1.29
C ILE A 297 -21.61 4.47 1.00
N GLU A 298 -21.63 5.33 2.02
CA GLU A 298 -21.70 6.78 1.82
C GLU A 298 -20.32 7.42 1.93
N LEU A 299 -19.84 7.99 0.82
CA LEU A 299 -18.61 8.77 0.76
C LEU A 299 -18.94 10.26 0.89
N TYR A 300 -18.54 10.83 2.03
CA TYR A 300 -18.69 12.25 2.32
C TYR A 300 -17.45 13.06 1.91
N ASN A 301 -17.58 14.38 2.04
CA ASN A 301 -16.47 15.32 1.86
C ASN A 301 -15.30 14.99 2.77
N CYS A 302 -14.10 15.34 2.32
CA CYS A 302 -12.91 15.12 3.13
C CYS A 302 -12.89 15.98 4.39
N SER A 303 -12.46 15.32 5.45
CA SER A 303 -12.16 15.89 6.76
C SER A 303 -10.84 16.66 6.73
N GLU A 304 -10.64 17.50 7.75
CA GLU A 304 -9.37 18.21 7.93
C GLU A 304 -8.19 17.25 8.17
N LYS A 305 -8.44 16.14 8.88
CA LYS A 305 -7.47 15.06 9.11
C LYS A 305 -6.96 14.51 7.77
N GLU A 306 -7.86 14.22 6.83
CA GLU A 306 -7.52 13.71 5.51
C GLU A 306 -6.70 14.71 4.69
N TYR A 307 -7.06 16.00 4.69
CA TYR A 307 -6.26 17.04 4.02
C TYR A 307 -4.85 17.15 4.61
N LYS A 308 -4.69 17.00 5.93
CA LYS A 308 -3.38 16.99 6.59
C LYS A 308 -2.55 15.76 6.20
N MET A 309 -3.14 14.56 6.21
CA MET A 309 -2.45 13.33 5.81
C MET A 309 -1.95 13.37 4.37
N ILE A 310 -2.76 13.93 3.46
CA ILE A 310 -2.36 14.14 2.06
C ILE A 310 -1.14 15.06 1.98
N ARG A 311 -1.22 16.21 2.67
CA ARG A 311 -0.13 17.19 2.70
C ARG A 311 1.14 16.53 3.22
N GLU A 312 1.06 15.82 4.33
CA GLU A 312 2.18 15.11 4.94
C GLU A 312 2.85 14.14 3.96
N LYS A 313 2.09 13.31 3.23
CA LYS A 313 2.65 12.40 2.21
C LYS A 313 3.44 13.15 1.12
N ILE A 314 2.89 14.26 0.61
CA ILE A 314 3.56 15.07 -0.43
C ILE A 314 4.81 15.75 0.13
N ASP A 315 4.70 16.29 1.33
CA ASP A 315 5.75 17.00 2.06
C ASP A 315 6.92 16.09 2.42
N GLU A 316 6.64 14.86 2.87
CA GLU A 316 7.65 13.83 3.15
C GLU A 316 8.36 13.38 1.89
N ARG A 317 7.62 13.19 0.79
CA ARG A 317 8.20 12.85 -0.51
C ARG A 317 9.15 13.95 -1.00
N PHE A 318 8.75 15.22 -0.90
CA PHE A 318 9.61 16.35 -1.24
C PHE A 318 10.85 16.42 -0.35
N ARG A 319 10.67 16.25 0.96
CA ARG A 319 11.76 16.24 1.95
C ARG A 319 12.74 15.11 1.66
N GLY A 320 12.28 13.90 1.43
CA GLY A 320 13.15 12.75 1.13
C GLY A 320 13.92 12.91 -0.18
N ALA A 321 13.38 13.67 -1.14
CA ALA A 321 14.02 13.96 -2.41
C ALA A 321 15.14 15.01 -2.32
N TYR A 322 15.04 16.01 -1.42
CA TYR A 322 15.89 17.21 -1.49
C TYR A 322 16.55 17.67 -0.17
N LYS A 323 16.24 17.04 0.98
CA LYS A 323 16.75 17.48 2.30
C LYS A 323 18.28 17.48 2.37
N GLY A 324 18.90 18.66 2.40
CA GLY A 324 20.36 18.81 2.44
C GLY A 324 20.94 19.37 1.14
N TYR A 325 20.09 19.67 0.15
CA TYR A 325 20.49 20.50 -0.98
C TYR A 325 20.57 21.97 -0.55
N LYS A 326 21.44 22.75 -1.22
CA LYS A 326 21.74 24.16 -0.88
C LYS A 326 20.49 25.04 -0.68
N ASN A 327 19.44 24.83 -1.48
CA ASN A 327 18.22 25.64 -1.46
C ASN A 327 17.07 24.99 -0.67
N PHE A 328 17.31 23.85 -0.01
CA PHE A 328 16.27 23.10 0.69
C PHE A 328 15.56 23.92 1.75
N ASP A 329 16.29 24.57 2.65
CA ASP A 329 15.68 25.27 3.78
C ASP A 329 14.74 26.40 3.34
N LEU A 330 15.12 27.14 2.28
CA LEU A 330 14.29 28.20 1.69
C LEU A 330 13.02 27.62 1.04
N ALA A 331 13.17 26.61 0.20
CA ALA A 331 12.05 25.96 -0.46
C ALA A 331 11.09 25.31 0.56
N TRP A 332 11.65 24.70 1.60
CA TRP A 332 10.90 24.05 2.66
C TRP A 332 10.11 25.08 3.47
N GLN A 333 10.70 26.22 3.80
CA GLN A 333 9.98 27.31 4.47
C GLN A 333 8.80 27.82 3.62
N GLU A 334 8.98 27.97 2.30
CA GLU A 334 7.88 28.34 1.39
C GLU A 334 6.77 27.27 1.37
N ILE A 335 7.11 25.98 1.34
CA ILE A 335 6.13 24.88 1.39
C ILE A 335 5.37 24.89 2.72
N GLN A 336 6.06 25.07 3.84
CA GLN A 336 5.42 25.10 5.16
C GLN A 336 4.43 26.27 5.30
N ASN A 337 4.69 27.39 4.63
CA ASN A 337 3.83 28.56 4.60
C ASN A 337 2.59 28.42 3.70
N ILE A 338 2.45 27.33 2.92
CA ILE A 338 1.23 27.10 2.12
C ILE A 338 0.06 26.85 3.08
N PRO A 339 -1.02 27.66 3.02
CA PRO A 339 -2.17 27.48 3.90
C PRO A 339 -2.96 26.23 3.53
N LEU A 340 -3.47 25.51 4.55
CA LEU A 340 -4.37 24.39 4.35
C LEU A 340 -5.77 24.90 3.96
N LYS A 341 -5.99 25.12 2.67
CA LYS A 341 -7.28 25.57 2.13
C LYS A 341 -8.27 24.40 2.09
N LYS A 342 -9.32 24.44 2.91
CA LYS A 342 -10.45 23.50 2.79
C LYS A 342 -11.17 23.77 1.47
N THR A 343 -11.18 22.79 0.58
CA THR A 343 -11.82 22.90 -0.74
C THR A 343 -13.16 22.15 -0.77
N LYS A 344 -13.92 22.33 -1.85
CA LYS A 344 -15.19 21.63 -2.07
C LYS A 344 -15.00 20.12 -2.29
N ASN A 345 -13.86 19.70 -2.81
CA ASN A 345 -13.53 18.29 -3.04
C ASN A 345 -12.01 18.06 -3.11
N LEU A 346 -11.61 16.79 -2.98
CA LEU A 346 -10.22 16.36 -2.99
C LEU A 346 -9.47 16.77 -4.25
N ARG A 347 -10.12 16.68 -5.41
CA ARG A 347 -9.48 17.01 -6.70
C ARG A 347 -8.96 18.43 -6.74
N VAL A 348 -9.76 19.38 -6.26
CA VAL A 348 -9.36 20.80 -6.17
C VAL A 348 -8.22 20.97 -5.17
N PHE A 349 -8.28 20.29 -4.02
CA PHE A 349 -7.20 20.35 -3.03
C PHE A 349 -5.87 19.85 -3.62
N TYR A 350 -5.87 18.70 -4.30
CA TYR A 350 -4.68 18.20 -4.99
C TYR A 350 -4.14 19.20 -5.98
N GLN A 351 -4.99 19.72 -6.86
CA GLN A 351 -4.61 20.67 -7.89
C GLN A 351 -3.93 21.92 -7.31
N ASP A 352 -4.51 22.48 -6.26
CA ASP A 352 -4.01 23.69 -5.61
C ASP A 352 -2.72 23.40 -4.85
N TYR A 353 -2.73 22.44 -3.92
CA TYR A 353 -1.58 22.18 -3.06
C TYR A 353 -0.36 21.69 -3.85
N THR A 354 -0.53 20.68 -4.70
CA THR A 354 0.59 20.19 -5.53
C THR A 354 1.00 21.20 -6.58
N GLY A 355 0.10 22.06 -7.04
CA GLY A 355 0.43 23.16 -7.94
C GLY A 355 1.40 24.16 -7.29
N GLU A 356 1.16 24.53 -6.03
CA GLU A 356 2.07 25.41 -5.29
C GLU A 356 3.42 24.73 -4.98
N VAL A 357 3.40 23.47 -4.51
CA VAL A 357 4.63 22.71 -4.27
C VAL A 357 5.45 22.55 -5.56
N LEU A 358 4.80 22.33 -6.71
CA LEU A 358 5.46 22.24 -8.01
C LEU A 358 6.11 23.57 -8.43
N LYS A 359 5.48 24.73 -8.18
CA LYS A 359 6.11 26.03 -8.45
C LYS A 359 7.37 26.23 -7.62
N ILE A 360 7.33 25.85 -6.34
CA ILE A 360 8.49 25.92 -5.44
C ILE A 360 9.58 24.95 -5.91
N HIS A 361 9.20 23.73 -6.30
CA HIS A 361 10.11 22.76 -6.92
C HIS A 361 10.83 23.35 -8.13
N GLU A 362 10.08 23.94 -9.06
CA GLU A 362 10.64 24.52 -10.29
C GLU A 362 11.50 25.75 -10.02
N LYS A 363 11.19 26.54 -8.98
CA LYS A 363 11.99 27.70 -8.55
C LYS A 363 13.35 27.31 -7.98
N TYR A 364 13.44 26.21 -7.23
CA TYR A 364 14.64 25.89 -6.44
C TYR A 364 15.43 24.65 -6.91
N PHE A 365 14.80 23.72 -7.62
CA PHE A 365 15.35 22.38 -7.92
C PHE A 365 15.17 21.93 -9.37
N GLN A 366 14.86 22.84 -10.30
CA GLN A 366 14.46 22.53 -11.70
C GLN A 366 15.29 21.44 -12.39
N GLU A 367 16.60 21.36 -12.14
CA GLU A 367 17.51 20.38 -12.74
C GLU A 367 18.21 19.43 -11.75
N ALA A 368 17.84 19.51 -10.46
CA ALA A 368 18.49 18.76 -9.41
C ALA A 368 17.95 17.32 -9.37
N PRO A 369 18.83 16.29 -9.39
CA PRO A 369 18.40 14.90 -9.18
C PRO A 369 17.84 14.74 -7.76
N GLU A 370 17.05 13.70 -7.53
CA GLU A 370 16.70 13.30 -6.17
C GLU A 370 17.95 12.82 -5.40
N GLN A 371 17.90 12.95 -4.08
CA GLN A 371 18.94 12.47 -3.18
C GLN A 371 19.09 10.95 -3.22
N LYS A 372 20.34 10.51 -3.04
CA LYS A 372 20.65 9.10 -2.77
C LYS A 372 20.04 8.67 -1.45
N PHE A 373 19.70 7.39 -1.35
CA PHE A 373 19.24 6.80 -0.10
C PHE A 373 20.26 6.99 1.05
N GLU A 374 19.76 7.42 2.20
CA GLU A 374 20.53 7.74 3.42
C GLU A 374 20.57 6.54 4.38
N GLY A 375 20.97 5.35 3.89
CA GLY A 375 21.11 4.14 4.69
C GLY A 375 21.86 3.02 3.96
N ASP A 376 22.07 1.87 4.63
CA ASP A 376 22.80 0.73 4.09
C ASP A 376 21.94 -0.18 3.18
N ALA A 377 21.47 0.36 2.07
CA ALA A 377 20.70 -0.42 1.09
C ALA A 377 21.47 -1.64 0.55
N ARG A 378 22.79 -1.53 0.39
CA ARG A 378 23.63 -2.60 -0.18
C ARG A 378 23.75 -3.77 0.79
N GLY A 379 24.08 -3.50 2.06
CA GLY A 379 24.15 -4.53 3.09
C GLY A 379 22.80 -5.21 3.32
N LEU A 380 21.70 -4.48 3.23
CA LEU A 380 20.34 -5.05 3.32
C LEU A 380 20.04 -6.01 2.16
N VAL A 381 20.32 -5.61 0.92
CA VAL A 381 20.13 -6.47 -0.26
C VAL A 381 21.07 -7.68 -0.20
N GLU A 382 22.31 -7.50 0.27
CA GLU A 382 23.26 -8.61 0.46
C GLU A 382 22.76 -9.63 1.46
N ALA A 383 22.28 -9.17 2.63
CA ALA A 383 21.72 -10.04 3.65
C ALA A 383 20.54 -10.86 3.09
N LYS A 384 19.64 -10.22 2.35
CA LYS A 384 18.48 -10.88 1.73
C LYS A 384 18.86 -11.86 0.64
N CYS A 385 19.80 -11.52 -0.23
CA CYS A 385 20.34 -12.45 -1.22
C CYS A 385 21.01 -13.66 -0.56
N ARG A 386 21.79 -13.46 0.53
CA ARG A 386 22.40 -14.56 1.30
C ARG A 386 21.35 -15.48 1.89
N GLU A 387 20.29 -14.93 2.46
CA GLU A 387 19.17 -15.68 3.04
C GLU A 387 18.47 -16.53 1.97
N GLN A 388 18.03 -15.93 0.87
CA GLN A 388 17.26 -16.63 -0.16
C GLN A 388 18.10 -17.64 -0.97
N TRP A 389 19.40 -17.39 -1.15
CA TRP A 389 20.31 -18.31 -1.83
C TRP A 389 21.12 -19.21 -0.88
N ASP A 390 20.78 -19.28 0.41
CA ASP A 390 21.52 -20.04 1.44
C ASP A 390 21.78 -21.51 1.02
N LYS A 391 20.77 -22.17 0.44
CA LYS A 391 20.88 -23.55 -0.05
C LYS A 391 21.97 -23.74 -1.11
N TYR A 392 22.27 -22.71 -1.90
CA TYR A 392 23.33 -22.72 -2.90
C TYR A 392 24.68 -22.36 -2.27
N LEU A 393 24.71 -21.33 -1.43
CA LEU A 393 25.92 -20.82 -0.78
C LEU A 393 26.57 -21.81 0.20
N LYS A 394 25.83 -22.80 0.71
CA LYS A 394 26.39 -23.93 1.46
C LYS A 394 27.32 -24.83 0.64
N LYS A 395 27.23 -24.78 -0.70
CA LYS A 395 28.09 -25.54 -1.60
C LYS A 395 29.32 -24.71 -1.95
N LYS A 396 30.52 -25.29 -1.81
CA LYS A 396 31.82 -24.60 -2.05
C LYS A 396 31.97 -23.97 -3.44
N ALA A 397 31.25 -24.49 -4.43
CA ALA A 397 31.29 -23.97 -5.80
C ALA A 397 30.59 -22.61 -5.96
N TYR A 398 29.85 -22.15 -4.95
CA TYR A 398 29.05 -20.92 -5.01
C TYR A 398 29.62 -19.81 -4.13
N THR A 399 29.57 -18.59 -4.65
CA THR A 399 29.98 -17.37 -3.93
C THR A 399 29.07 -16.20 -4.31
N LEU A 400 29.06 -15.15 -3.49
CA LEU A 400 28.41 -13.87 -3.84
C LEU A 400 29.43 -12.86 -4.29
N LEU A 401 29.09 -12.13 -5.35
CA LEU A 401 29.78 -10.93 -5.78
C LEU A 401 28.91 -9.73 -5.47
N THR A 402 29.41 -8.85 -4.61
CA THR A 402 28.77 -7.57 -4.26
C THR A 402 29.49 -6.42 -4.97
N VAL A 403 28.74 -5.38 -5.32
CA VAL A 403 29.29 -4.18 -5.95
C VAL A 403 29.19 -3.01 -4.98
N ASP A 404 30.33 -2.38 -4.68
CA ASP A 404 30.42 -1.30 -3.69
C ASP A 404 29.81 0.04 -4.17
N THR A 405 29.53 0.16 -5.45
CA THR A 405 28.97 1.36 -6.09
C THR A 405 27.73 1.06 -6.91
N THR A 406 26.99 2.11 -7.28
CA THR A 406 25.91 2.03 -8.28
C THR A 406 26.42 1.30 -9.52
N LYS A 407 25.67 0.29 -9.98
CA LYS A 407 26.02 -0.49 -11.17
C LYS A 407 25.11 -0.06 -12.32
N SER A 408 25.72 0.35 -13.43
CA SER A 408 25.02 0.56 -14.69
C SER A 408 24.95 -0.76 -15.46
N ILE A 409 23.75 -1.27 -15.69
CA ILE A 409 23.48 -2.49 -16.45
C ILE A 409 22.83 -2.10 -17.77
N THR A 410 23.33 -2.67 -18.87
CA THR A 410 22.70 -2.51 -20.18
C THR A 410 21.50 -3.43 -20.30
N GLY A 411 20.33 -2.86 -20.58
CA GLY A 411 19.11 -3.60 -20.91
C GLY A 411 19.30 -4.44 -22.16
N LYS A 412 18.79 -5.68 -22.12
CA LYS A 412 18.92 -6.63 -23.23
C LYS A 412 17.90 -6.37 -24.33
N LYS A 413 16.72 -5.84 -24.00
CA LYS A 413 15.67 -5.54 -24.98
C LYS A 413 15.87 -4.19 -25.64
N THR A 414 16.23 -3.17 -24.86
CA THR A 414 16.33 -1.78 -25.34
C THR A 414 17.75 -1.35 -25.69
N GLY A 415 18.78 -1.97 -25.10
CA GLY A 415 20.17 -1.53 -25.18
C GLY A 415 20.49 -0.29 -24.32
N GLU A 416 19.53 0.22 -23.54
CA GLU A 416 19.74 1.38 -22.65
C GLU A 416 20.50 0.99 -21.38
N LYS A 417 21.25 1.94 -20.80
CA LYS A 417 21.94 1.72 -19.53
C LYS A 417 21.07 2.19 -18.36
N HIS A 418 20.74 1.27 -17.47
CA HIS A 418 19.97 1.52 -16.26
C HIS A 418 20.88 1.45 -15.03
N ALA A 419 20.79 2.46 -14.16
CA ALA A 419 21.64 2.59 -12.98
C ALA A 419 20.90 2.12 -11.72
N LEU A 420 21.39 1.02 -11.15
CA LEU A 420 20.82 0.40 -9.95
C LEU A 420 21.55 0.84 -8.68
N ASP A 421 20.77 1.12 -7.64
CA ASP A 421 21.31 1.49 -6.34
C ASP A 421 22.11 0.32 -5.71
N CYS A 422 21.60 -0.91 -5.87
CA CYS A 422 22.23 -2.16 -5.39
C CYS A 422 22.21 -3.24 -6.47
N TYR A 423 23.29 -4.02 -6.56
CA TYR A 423 23.41 -5.15 -7.48
C TYR A 423 24.31 -6.24 -6.90
N ILE A 424 23.86 -7.49 -6.96
CA ILE A 424 24.55 -8.66 -6.42
C ILE A 424 24.46 -9.80 -7.43
N GLU A 425 25.53 -10.58 -7.58
CA GLU A 425 25.51 -11.78 -8.41
C GLU A 425 25.79 -13.02 -7.56
N LEU A 426 25.01 -14.07 -7.80
CA LEU A 426 25.35 -15.42 -7.39
C LEU A 426 26.26 -16.03 -8.44
N LEU A 427 27.45 -16.44 -8.03
CA LEU A 427 28.43 -17.09 -8.90
C LEU A 427 28.45 -18.59 -8.66
N HIS A 428 28.59 -19.39 -9.72
CA HIS A 428 28.93 -20.81 -9.66
C HIS A 428 30.23 -21.03 -10.44
N ASN A 429 31.29 -21.49 -9.76
CA ASN A 429 32.64 -21.62 -10.32
C ASN A 429 33.17 -20.34 -11.00
N GLY A 430 32.76 -19.17 -10.49
CA GLY A 430 33.15 -17.85 -11.02
C GLY A 430 32.24 -17.28 -12.11
N GLU A 431 31.24 -18.04 -12.59
CA GLU A 431 30.27 -17.56 -13.59
C GLU A 431 28.96 -17.12 -12.94
N GLY A 432 28.40 -15.99 -13.40
CA GLY A 432 27.12 -15.46 -12.89
C GLY A 432 25.93 -16.32 -13.29
N VAL A 433 25.24 -16.89 -12.30
CA VAL A 433 24.10 -17.80 -12.51
C VAL A 433 22.76 -17.25 -12.03
N ALA A 434 22.76 -16.21 -11.20
CA ALA A 434 21.57 -15.44 -10.83
C ALA A 434 21.96 -14.04 -10.36
N ARG A 435 21.00 -13.13 -10.37
CA ARG A 435 21.19 -11.70 -10.10
C ARG A 435 20.20 -11.22 -9.05
N GLY A 436 20.69 -10.35 -8.17
CA GLY A 436 19.92 -9.63 -7.17
C GLY A 436 19.91 -8.14 -7.50
N PHE A 437 18.74 -7.58 -7.74
CA PHE A 437 18.53 -6.19 -8.11
C PHE A 437 17.92 -5.41 -6.94
N GLY A 438 18.44 -4.23 -6.61
CA GLY A 438 17.89 -3.42 -5.53
C GLY A 438 17.82 -1.92 -5.83
N GLU A 439 16.70 -1.31 -5.46
CA GLU A 439 16.45 0.12 -5.57
C GLU A 439 16.03 0.71 -4.23
N ALA A 440 16.58 1.86 -3.83
CA ALA A 440 16.40 2.40 -2.49
C ALA A 440 15.97 3.87 -2.49
N LYS A 441 15.02 4.25 -1.62
CA LYS A 441 14.47 5.62 -1.55
C LYS A 441 14.25 6.12 -0.12
N ASN A 442 14.35 7.43 0.05
CA ASN A 442 14.34 8.14 1.33
C ASN A 442 12.94 8.49 1.88
N TYR A 443 11.90 7.96 1.25
CA TYR A 443 10.51 8.34 1.44
C TYR A 443 9.63 7.10 1.16
N GLU A 444 8.35 7.15 1.54
CA GLU A 444 7.37 6.09 1.24
C GLU A 444 7.40 5.68 -0.25
N LEU A 445 7.33 4.38 -0.52
CA LEU A 445 7.31 3.88 -1.89
C LEU A 445 6.05 4.36 -2.61
N LEU A 446 6.24 4.91 -3.82
CA LEU A 446 5.16 5.38 -4.68
C LEU A 446 5.15 4.58 -6.00
N SER A 447 3.98 4.48 -6.63
CA SER A 447 3.72 3.68 -7.84
C SER A 447 4.66 3.98 -9.01
N SER A 448 5.07 5.25 -9.16
CA SER A 448 5.96 5.68 -10.25
C SER A 448 7.32 4.99 -10.18
N HIS A 449 7.84 4.77 -8.97
CA HIS A 449 9.13 4.12 -8.79
C HIS A 449 9.06 2.63 -9.10
N LEU A 450 8.02 1.94 -8.60
CA LEU A 450 7.77 0.54 -8.92
C LEU A 450 7.61 0.33 -10.43
N ARG A 451 6.88 1.21 -11.12
CA ARG A 451 6.71 1.12 -12.57
C ARG A 451 8.06 1.13 -13.29
N ILE A 452 8.91 2.12 -13.00
CA ILE A 452 10.24 2.25 -13.61
C ILE A 452 11.11 1.03 -13.28
N PHE A 453 11.13 0.59 -12.02
CA PHE A 453 11.92 -0.58 -11.65
C PHE A 453 11.42 -1.85 -12.33
N SER A 454 10.10 -2.02 -12.48
CA SER A 454 9.52 -3.15 -13.23
C SER A 454 9.91 -3.12 -14.71
N GLU A 455 9.89 -1.93 -15.34
CA GLU A 455 10.32 -1.75 -16.73
C GLU A 455 11.81 -2.14 -16.89
N TRP A 456 12.66 -1.78 -15.92
CA TRP A 456 14.07 -2.18 -15.91
C TRP A 456 14.25 -3.68 -15.74
N LEU A 457 13.56 -4.29 -14.77
CA LEU A 457 13.61 -5.74 -14.56
C LEU A 457 13.19 -6.52 -15.82
N ASP A 458 12.15 -6.07 -16.51
CA ASP A 458 11.73 -6.66 -17.78
C ASP A 458 12.83 -6.53 -18.86
N ASP A 459 13.46 -5.36 -18.96
CA ASP A 459 14.56 -5.11 -19.90
C ASP A 459 15.83 -5.92 -19.56
N PHE A 460 16.03 -6.28 -18.29
CA PHE A 460 17.12 -7.15 -17.85
C PHE A 460 16.85 -8.65 -18.02
N GLU A 461 15.66 -9.04 -18.50
CA GLU A 461 15.17 -10.42 -18.51
C GLU A 461 15.18 -11.02 -17.10
N PHE A 462 14.59 -10.30 -16.14
CA PHE A 462 14.41 -10.78 -14.78
C PHE A 462 13.63 -12.09 -14.74
N ASN A 463 14.22 -13.13 -14.13
CA ASN A 463 13.63 -14.47 -14.09
C ASN A 463 13.49 -14.99 -12.64
N PRO A 464 12.40 -14.62 -11.94
CA PRO A 464 12.16 -15.05 -10.56
C PRO A 464 11.72 -16.52 -10.45
N TYR A 465 11.24 -17.12 -11.54
CA TYR A 465 10.75 -18.51 -11.58
C TYR A 465 11.37 -19.26 -12.75
N PRO A 466 12.68 -19.54 -12.69
CA PRO A 466 13.35 -20.16 -13.81
C PRO A 466 12.94 -21.63 -13.94
N LEU A 467 12.85 -22.12 -15.18
CA LEU A 467 12.58 -23.53 -15.47
C LEU A 467 13.73 -24.41 -14.92
N ASP A 468 13.41 -25.59 -14.42
CA ASP A 468 14.37 -26.63 -13.99
C ASP A 468 15.30 -26.29 -12.82
N ASN A 469 14.74 -26.05 -11.62
CA ASN A 469 15.48 -26.01 -10.34
C ASN A 469 16.73 -25.10 -10.33
N THR A 470 16.77 -24.14 -11.25
CA THR A 470 17.83 -23.16 -11.47
C THR A 470 17.72 -22.03 -10.43
N HIS A 471 18.70 -21.14 -10.44
CA HIS A 471 18.85 -20.09 -9.43
C HIS A 471 17.91 -18.93 -9.78
N PRO A 472 16.94 -18.58 -8.92
CA PRO A 472 16.02 -17.49 -9.22
C PRO A 472 16.74 -16.14 -9.11
N ASP A 473 16.43 -15.22 -10.03
CA ASP A 473 16.77 -13.83 -9.84
C ASP A 473 15.93 -13.24 -8.70
N LEU A 474 16.49 -12.27 -7.97
CA LEU A 474 15.85 -11.62 -6.84
C LEU A 474 15.73 -10.11 -7.08
N ALA A 475 14.64 -9.50 -6.62
CA ALA A 475 14.41 -8.06 -6.77
C ALA A 475 13.90 -7.45 -5.46
N PHE A 476 14.44 -6.29 -5.10
CA PHE A 476 14.16 -5.62 -3.84
C PHE A 476 13.90 -4.14 -4.03
N ILE A 477 12.93 -3.60 -3.28
CA ILE A 477 12.77 -2.17 -3.08
C ILE A 477 12.93 -1.84 -1.60
N ILE A 478 13.76 -0.84 -1.29
CA ILE A 478 14.03 -0.38 0.06
C ILE A 478 13.46 1.03 0.26
N ALA A 479 12.63 1.20 1.27
CA ALA A 479 12.11 2.51 1.68
C ALA A 479 11.65 2.50 3.16
N PRO A 480 11.45 3.68 3.79
CA PRO A 480 10.94 3.78 5.16
C PRO A 480 9.56 3.15 5.38
N SER A 481 8.72 3.13 4.34
CA SER A 481 7.38 2.55 4.36
C SER A 481 6.87 2.24 2.95
N CYS A 482 5.85 1.41 2.86
CA CYS A 482 5.15 1.07 1.63
C CYS A 482 3.64 0.95 1.93
N PRO A 483 2.75 1.58 1.15
CA PRO A 483 1.32 1.35 1.27
C PRO A 483 0.99 -0.14 1.10
N SER A 484 0.02 -0.65 1.85
CA SER A 484 -0.39 -2.08 1.81
C SER A 484 -0.73 -2.55 0.40
N LEU A 485 -1.45 -1.74 -0.38
CA LEU A 485 -1.79 -2.05 -1.77
C LEU A 485 -0.57 -2.14 -2.67
N LEU A 486 0.39 -1.22 -2.48
CA LEU A 486 1.61 -1.21 -3.27
C LEU A 486 2.49 -2.41 -2.89
N GLU A 487 2.47 -2.83 -1.62
CA GLU A 487 3.14 -4.06 -1.18
C GLU A 487 2.56 -5.31 -1.86
N LYS A 488 1.23 -5.41 -1.98
CA LYS A 488 0.59 -6.48 -2.77
C LYS A 488 1.02 -6.45 -4.24
N LYS A 489 1.10 -5.25 -4.83
CA LYS A 489 1.58 -5.06 -6.21
C LYS A 489 3.05 -5.45 -6.39
N LEU A 490 3.89 -5.24 -5.39
CA LEU A 490 5.28 -5.70 -5.39
C LEU A 490 5.34 -7.23 -5.37
N LYS A 491 4.59 -7.87 -4.47
CA LYS A 491 4.51 -9.33 -4.35
C LYS A 491 4.07 -10.00 -5.64
N SER A 492 3.03 -9.47 -6.30
CA SER A 492 2.56 -9.99 -7.61
C SER A 492 3.59 -9.85 -8.74
N LYS A 493 4.62 -9.01 -8.56
CA LYS A 493 5.75 -8.83 -9.47
C LYS A 493 7.03 -9.53 -9.00
N ASN A 494 6.99 -10.30 -7.91
CA ASN A 494 8.15 -10.96 -7.29
C ASN A 494 9.24 -9.98 -6.86
N ILE A 495 8.83 -8.83 -6.36
CA ILE A 495 9.71 -7.81 -5.79
C ILE A 495 9.44 -7.80 -4.28
N GLU A 496 10.49 -8.00 -3.48
CA GLU A 496 10.39 -7.95 -2.02
C GLU A 496 10.57 -6.51 -1.53
N PHE A 497 9.68 -6.07 -0.63
CA PHE A 497 9.82 -4.80 0.06
C PHE A 497 10.69 -4.98 1.32
N ILE A 498 11.69 -4.12 1.48
CA ILE A 498 12.51 -4.05 2.69
C ILE A 498 12.25 -2.69 3.35
N GLN A 499 11.60 -2.71 4.52
CA GLN A 499 11.45 -1.51 5.31
C GLN A 499 12.80 -1.12 5.92
N ALA A 500 13.27 0.09 5.62
CA ALA A 500 14.49 0.64 6.21
C ALA A 500 14.38 2.14 6.39
N ASP A 501 14.57 2.58 7.64
CA ASP A 501 14.67 3.99 7.97
C ASP A 501 16.03 4.57 7.59
N LYS A 502 16.07 5.90 7.45
CA LYS A 502 17.30 6.65 7.28
C LYS A 502 18.22 6.43 8.48
N GLU A 503 19.50 6.13 8.24
CA GLU A 503 20.51 6.20 9.29
C GLU A 503 20.56 7.65 9.80
N LYS A 504 20.35 7.86 11.11
CA LYS A 504 20.49 9.19 11.71
C LYS A 504 21.95 9.63 11.56
N SER A 505 22.21 10.53 10.61
CA SER A 505 23.48 11.23 10.53
C SER A 505 23.71 11.98 11.84
N THR A 506 24.75 11.58 12.55
CA THR A 506 25.31 12.35 13.66
C THR A 506 26.10 13.50 13.05
N SER A 507 25.44 14.64 12.81
CA SER A 507 26.11 15.88 12.44
C SER A 507 25.76 16.98 13.43
N THR A 508 26.77 17.33 14.21
CA THR A 508 26.92 18.51 15.06
C THR A 508 26.66 19.80 14.28
N THR A 509 25.63 20.55 14.67
CA THR A 509 25.70 22.03 14.70
C THR A 509 24.68 22.57 15.69
N GLU A 510 25.20 23.40 16.59
CA GLU A 510 24.50 24.17 17.61
C GLU A 510 23.31 24.94 17.04
N LYS A 511 22.18 24.89 17.74
CA LYS A 511 21.27 26.03 17.86
C LYS A 511 20.60 25.99 19.23
N VAL A 512 21.15 26.84 20.09
CA VAL A 512 20.44 27.69 21.06
C VAL A 512 18.93 27.70 20.84
N ILE A 513 18.19 27.22 21.83
CA ILE A 513 16.81 27.62 22.06
C ILE A 513 16.75 28.20 23.46
N TYR A 514 16.44 29.50 23.47
CA TYR A 514 15.94 30.25 24.59
C TYR A 514 14.78 29.49 25.24
N THR A 515 14.93 29.08 26.49
CA THR A 515 13.78 28.82 27.34
C THR A 515 13.42 30.10 28.06
N GLU A 516 12.22 30.59 27.72
CA GLU A 516 11.47 31.58 28.48
C GLU A 516 11.51 31.25 29.96
N SER A 517 11.92 32.25 30.72
CA SER A 517 11.75 32.34 32.15
C SER A 517 10.28 32.50 32.48
N ASP A 518 9.74 31.62 33.31
CA ASP A 518 8.81 32.05 34.34
C ASP A 518 9.00 31.24 35.63
N THR A 519 9.76 31.89 36.52
CA THR A 519 9.32 32.33 37.84
C THR A 519 9.06 31.29 38.95
N SER A 520 9.98 31.39 39.93
CA SER A 520 9.81 31.27 41.38
C SER A 520 9.71 29.88 42.02
N SER A 521 10.77 29.50 42.76
CA SER A 521 10.77 29.66 44.22
C SER A 521 12.13 29.27 44.80
N SER A 522 12.75 30.24 45.45
CA SER A 522 13.90 30.12 46.34
C SER A 522 13.46 29.55 47.70
N ILE A 523 14.32 28.73 48.34
CA ILE A 523 14.85 28.91 49.72
C ILE A 523 15.37 27.56 50.29
N THR A 524 16.71 27.46 50.34
CA THR A 524 17.54 27.32 51.56
C THR A 524 17.62 25.97 52.35
N GLU A 525 18.86 25.46 52.37
CA GLU A 525 19.66 24.91 53.50
C GLU A 525 19.38 23.56 54.21
N LYS A 526 20.40 22.67 54.04
CA LYS A 526 21.34 22.07 55.03
C LYS A 526 20.88 21.19 56.23
N ASN A 527 21.82 20.27 56.54
CA ASN A 527 22.04 19.39 57.72
C ASN A 527 21.39 17.99 57.61
N ILE A 528 22.11 16.86 57.50
CA ILE A 528 23.17 16.23 58.34
C ILE A 528 22.68 16.03 59.79
N GLU A 529 22.23 14.82 60.18
CA GLU A 529 23.06 13.77 60.84
C GLU A 529 22.21 12.59 61.43
N THR A 530 22.69 11.36 61.18
CA THR A 530 22.67 10.13 62.01
C THR A 530 21.38 9.48 62.61
N LYS A 531 21.08 8.29 62.07
CA LYS A 531 21.21 6.93 62.68
C LYS A 531 20.25 6.52 63.82
N LEU A 532 19.43 5.47 63.56
CA LEU A 532 19.29 4.26 64.41
C LEU A 532 18.35 3.19 63.76
N THR A 533 18.89 1.95 63.67
CA THR A 533 18.28 0.62 63.94
C THR A 533 16.77 0.44 63.83
N SER A 534 16.17 -0.62 63.29
CA SER A 534 16.57 -2.01 63.05
C SER A 534 15.35 -2.75 62.47
N SER A 535 15.50 -3.66 61.52
CA SER A 535 15.19 -5.10 61.69
C SER A 535 15.06 -5.79 60.33
N SER A 536 15.63 -6.98 60.31
CA SER A 536 15.83 -7.94 59.23
C SER A 536 14.57 -8.55 58.62
N HIS A 537 14.49 -8.57 57.29
CA HIS A 537 14.26 -9.78 56.49
C HIS A 537 14.79 -9.57 55.05
N PRO A 538 15.15 -10.65 54.32
CA PRO A 538 16.25 -10.67 53.36
C PRO A 538 15.82 -10.31 51.93
N THR A 539 16.82 -9.98 51.07
CA THR A 539 16.78 -9.92 49.59
C THR A 539 15.84 -8.85 48.99
N ASN A 540 16.27 -7.81 48.28
CA ASN A 540 17.36 -7.68 47.32
C ASN A 540 17.94 -6.26 47.38
N SER A 541 19.17 -6.12 47.87
CA SER A 541 19.99 -4.97 47.48
C SER A 541 20.28 -5.15 45.99
N THR A 542 19.63 -4.37 45.14
CA THR A 542 19.87 -4.35 43.68
C THR A 542 21.18 -3.61 43.33
N ALA A 543 22.14 -3.58 44.26
CA ALA A 543 23.46 -3.02 44.00
C ALA A 543 24.14 -3.89 42.94
N ILE A 544 24.50 -3.27 41.82
CA ILE A 544 25.13 -3.99 40.72
C ILE A 544 26.60 -4.19 41.05
N ASN A 545 26.99 -5.43 41.35
CA ASN A 545 28.37 -5.76 41.66
C ASN A 545 29.26 -5.62 40.41
N ILE A 546 30.21 -4.68 40.45
CA ILE A 546 31.10 -4.33 39.35
C ILE A 546 31.94 -5.52 38.87
N ASN A 547 32.24 -6.47 39.75
CA ASN A 547 33.10 -7.60 39.43
C ASN A 547 32.34 -8.79 38.81
N THR A 548 31.03 -8.94 39.09
CA THR A 548 30.24 -10.12 38.67
C THR A 548 29.13 -9.79 37.66
N ALA A 549 28.55 -8.58 37.68
CA ALA A 549 27.40 -8.21 36.87
C ALA A 549 27.64 -8.31 35.36
N ASN A 550 26.63 -8.69 34.56
CA ASN A 550 26.78 -8.80 33.11
C ASN A 550 26.90 -7.41 32.42
N GLU A 551 27.23 -7.39 31.13
CA GLU A 551 27.42 -6.12 30.40
C GLU A 551 26.16 -5.23 30.38
N ALA A 552 24.96 -5.81 30.29
CA ALA A 552 23.70 -5.07 30.25
C ALA A 552 23.39 -4.41 31.61
N ASP A 553 23.66 -5.12 32.71
CA ASP A 553 23.49 -4.62 34.07
C ASP A 553 24.47 -3.48 34.33
N LEU A 554 25.73 -3.61 33.91
CA LEU A 554 26.72 -2.54 34.02
C LEU A 554 26.38 -1.31 33.16
N ILE A 555 25.84 -1.50 31.95
CA ILE A 555 25.34 -0.38 31.14
C ILE A 555 24.24 0.38 31.88
N THR A 556 23.38 -0.35 32.58
CA THR A 556 22.29 0.23 33.37
C THR A 556 22.83 0.96 34.61
N ALA A 557 23.73 0.33 35.37
CA ALA A 557 24.37 0.94 36.55
C ALA A 557 25.14 2.21 36.20
N PHE A 558 25.87 2.21 35.09
CA PHE A 558 26.72 3.33 34.66
C PHE A 558 25.93 4.40 33.91
N LYS A 559 24.62 4.24 33.71
CA LYS A 559 23.78 5.25 33.08
C LYS A 559 23.87 6.57 33.87
N GLY A 560 24.08 7.67 33.15
CA GLY A 560 24.27 9.00 33.73
C GLY A 560 25.73 9.36 34.10
N THR A 561 26.65 8.39 34.10
CA THR A 561 28.09 8.62 34.38
C THR A 561 28.90 9.06 33.17
N ASN A 562 28.31 9.04 31.96
CA ASN A 562 28.98 9.26 30.67
C ASN A 562 30.05 8.20 30.30
N VAL A 563 30.11 7.08 31.02
CA VAL A 563 30.94 5.94 30.63
C VAL A 563 30.35 5.27 29.38
N ARG A 564 31.17 5.18 28.32
CA ARG A 564 30.76 4.61 27.04
C ARG A 564 30.74 3.08 27.10
N LYS A 565 29.86 2.46 26.31
CA LYS A 565 29.74 0.99 26.19
C LYS A 565 31.07 0.27 25.96
N LYS A 566 31.95 0.81 25.10
CA LYS A 566 33.29 0.25 24.85
C LYS A 566 34.16 0.19 26.12
N THR A 567 34.00 1.14 27.03
CA THR A 567 34.74 1.16 28.30
C THR A 567 34.16 0.14 29.28
N ILE A 568 32.84 -0.11 29.25
CA ILE A 568 32.19 -1.18 30.02
C ILE A 568 32.62 -2.56 29.50
N GLN A 569 32.77 -2.74 28.19
CA GLN A 569 33.34 -3.96 27.60
C GLN A 569 34.78 -4.19 28.04
N LYS A 570 35.59 -3.11 28.13
CA LYS A 570 36.95 -3.18 28.68
C LYS A 570 36.94 -3.58 30.16
N LEU A 571 36.03 -3.02 30.97
CA LEU A 571 35.80 -3.39 32.37
C LEU A 571 35.51 -4.89 32.51
N VAL A 572 34.57 -5.43 31.73
CA VAL A 572 34.18 -6.85 31.76
C VAL A 572 35.34 -7.77 31.39
N LYS A 573 36.22 -7.35 30.48
CA LYS A 573 37.42 -8.10 30.13
C LYS A 573 38.48 -8.04 31.24
N ASN A 574 38.78 -6.86 31.77
CA ASN A 574 39.89 -6.64 32.71
C ASN A 574 39.63 -7.29 34.08
N ARG A 575 38.39 -7.24 34.58
CA ARG A 575 38.04 -7.82 35.88
C ARG A 575 38.19 -9.34 35.98
N LYS A 576 38.18 -10.06 34.83
CA LYS A 576 38.35 -11.53 34.81
C LYS A 576 39.74 -11.97 35.28
N SER A 577 40.76 -11.15 35.03
CA SER A 577 42.14 -11.40 35.43
C SER A 577 42.51 -10.70 36.73
N ASN A 578 41.86 -9.58 37.08
CA ASN A 578 42.13 -8.84 38.30
C ASN A 578 40.86 -8.11 38.78
N PRO A 579 40.11 -8.66 39.75
CA PRO A 579 38.93 -8.01 40.30
C PRO A 579 39.28 -6.69 40.99
N TYR A 580 38.43 -5.66 40.81
CA TYR A 580 38.65 -4.35 41.42
C TYR A 580 38.16 -4.37 42.88
N LYS A 581 38.96 -3.89 43.81
CA LYS A 581 38.58 -3.84 45.24
C LYS A 581 37.75 -2.60 45.60
N ASP A 582 37.97 -1.52 44.87
CA ASP A 582 37.28 -0.25 45.04
C ASP A 582 37.37 0.58 43.73
N LEU A 583 36.91 1.82 43.77
CA LEU A 583 36.80 2.68 42.61
C LEU A 583 38.14 3.23 42.10
N ALA A 584 39.16 3.38 42.96
CA ALA A 584 40.45 3.97 42.58
C ALA A 584 41.21 3.16 41.49
N PRO A 585 41.40 1.83 41.63
CA PRO A 585 42.03 1.02 40.59
C PRO A 585 41.15 0.93 39.33
N LEU A 586 39.81 0.98 39.47
CA LEU A 586 38.89 0.99 38.34
C LEU A 586 39.05 2.25 37.49
N VAL A 587 39.04 3.42 38.13
CA VAL A 587 39.22 4.73 37.50
C VAL A 587 40.56 4.82 36.81
N SER A 588 41.62 4.33 37.46
CA SER A 588 42.97 4.33 36.89
C SER A 588 43.08 3.47 35.63
N ASP A 589 42.58 2.23 35.67
CA ASP A 589 42.71 1.27 34.58
C ASP A 589 41.82 1.61 33.36
N LEU A 590 40.64 2.18 33.63
CA LEU A 590 39.70 2.61 32.59
C LEU A 590 39.87 4.08 32.18
N LYS A 591 40.80 4.80 32.82
CA LYS A 591 41.14 6.21 32.59
C LYS A 591 39.90 7.12 32.64
N PHE A 592 39.09 6.98 33.69
CA PHE A 592 37.93 7.84 33.90
C PHE A 592 38.34 9.26 34.27
N SER A 593 37.57 10.26 33.80
CA SER A 593 37.76 11.65 34.23
C SER A 593 37.23 11.87 35.64
N ASP A 594 37.62 12.96 36.29
CA ASP A 594 37.17 13.29 37.65
C ASP A 594 35.65 13.41 37.76
N ASN A 595 34.98 13.89 36.71
CA ASN A 595 33.51 13.96 36.65
C ASN A 595 32.88 12.55 36.60
N VAL A 596 33.49 11.62 35.88
CA VAL A 596 33.02 10.21 35.84
C VAL A 596 33.26 9.55 37.19
N LYS A 597 34.44 9.78 37.79
CA LYS A 597 34.78 9.29 39.14
C LYS A 597 33.77 9.78 40.17
N ALA A 598 33.52 11.08 40.25
CA ALA A 598 32.57 11.66 41.20
C ALA A 598 31.15 11.07 41.07
N LYS A 599 30.67 10.85 39.83
CA LYS A 599 29.36 10.22 39.59
C LYS A 599 29.32 8.73 39.95
N LEU A 600 30.44 8.03 39.82
CA LEU A 600 30.54 6.63 40.26
C LEU A 600 30.69 6.52 41.78
N GLU A 601 31.37 7.47 42.43
CA GLU A 601 31.40 7.60 43.90
C GLU A 601 29.99 7.85 44.42
N GLU A 602 29.24 8.78 43.83
CA GLU A 602 27.86 9.05 44.21
C GLU A 602 26.96 7.81 44.05
N LYS A 603 27.16 7.02 42.99
CA LYS A 603 26.43 5.76 42.78
C LYS A 603 26.85 4.65 43.76
N LEU A 604 28.12 4.60 44.15
CA LEU A 604 28.61 3.69 45.18
C LEU A 604 28.04 4.07 46.55
N ASP A 605 28.02 5.37 46.89
CA ASP A 605 27.46 5.91 48.12
C ASP A 605 25.94 5.72 48.21
N ARG A 606 25.23 5.79 47.06
CA ARG A 606 23.81 5.45 46.93
C ARG A 606 23.53 3.95 46.95
N GLY A 607 24.56 3.10 47.00
CA GLY A 607 24.41 1.64 46.97
C GLY A 607 23.88 1.10 45.63
N GLU A 608 24.01 1.85 44.53
CA GLU A 608 23.61 1.39 43.19
C GLU A 608 24.64 0.45 42.57
N ILE A 609 25.90 0.54 43.01
CA ILE A 609 27.01 -0.34 42.60
C ILE A 609 27.80 -0.78 43.83
N CYS A 610 28.47 -1.94 43.76
CA CYS A 610 29.39 -2.42 44.80
C CYS A 610 30.56 -3.22 44.19
N PHE A 611 31.62 -3.49 44.97
CA PHE A 611 32.79 -4.26 44.53
C PHE A 611 32.89 -5.66 45.15
N SER A 612 32.16 -5.90 46.24
CA SER A 612 32.03 -7.19 46.91
C SER A 612 30.57 -7.37 47.33
N ASP A 613 30.13 -8.63 47.41
CA ASP A 613 28.81 -8.98 47.92
C ASP A 613 28.70 -8.76 49.43
#